data_AF-A0A7M2Z0K3-F1
#
_entry.id   AF-A0A7M2Z0K3-F1
#
_cell.length_a   1.000
_cell.length_b   1.000
_cell.length_c   1.000
_cell.angle_alpha   90.00
_cell.angle_beta   90.00
_cell.angle_gamma   90.00
#
_symmetry.space_group_name_H-M   'P 1'
#
loop_
_entity.id
_entity.type
_entity.pdbx_description
1 polymer ?
#
loop_
_entity_poly.entity_id
_entity_poly.type
_entity_poly.pdbx_seq_one_letter_code
_entity_poly.pdbx_strand_id
1 'polypeptide(L)'
;MLEQVVDRLLARVGELYPGDVPVPVADAGEIARRGYLWRVAETETFAAARAPTPGLPERLHPITAGELARELADAEPLGRPDPGDPGTITWTVPGPGGHVRHYGALASIEAAGLADRALKREWLYGFLYRCCEEAGQARPVEEGKATSP
;
A
#
# COMPACT_ATOMS: atom_id res chain seq x y z
N MET A 1 -8.00 3.61 -20.78
CA MET A 1 -6.63 3.28 -20.31
C MET A 1 -6.59 3.17 -18.79
N LEU A 2 -7.01 4.20 -18.04
CA LEU A 2 -7.10 4.14 -16.58
C LEU A 2 -8.05 3.04 -16.07
N GLU A 3 -9.29 3.01 -16.56
CA GLU A 3 -10.29 1.99 -16.20
C GLU A 3 -9.77 0.57 -16.45
N GLN A 4 -9.20 0.31 -17.62
CA GLN A 4 -8.58 -0.98 -17.95
C GLN A 4 -7.47 -1.41 -16.98
N VAL A 5 -6.69 -0.44 -16.46
CA VAL A 5 -5.66 -0.73 -15.45
C VAL A 5 -6.30 -1.08 -14.11
N VAL A 6 -7.33 -0.33 -13.71
CA VAL A 6 -8.08 -0.59 -12.47
C VAL A 6 -8.79 -1.94 -12.54
N ASP A 7 -9.49 -2.24 -13.63
CA ASP A 7 -10.20 -3.51 -13.84
C ASP A 7 -9.24 -4.70 -13.81
N ARG A 8 -8.07 -4.56 -14.45
CA ARG A 8 -7.03 -5.60 -14.43
C ARG A 8 -6.53 -5.86 -13.01
N LEU A 9 -6.30 -4.80 -12.23
CA LEU A 9 -5.84 -4.93 -10.85
C LEU A 9 -6.93 -5.50 -9.94
N LEU A 10 -8.19 -5.08 -10.10
CA LEU A 10 -9.33 -5.65 -9.38
C LEU A 10 -9.50 -7.14 -9.65
N ALA A 11 -9.42 -7.54 -10.93
CA ALA A 11 -9.48 -8.96 -11.31
C ALA A 11 -8.36 -9.75 -10.62
N ARG A 12 -7.13 -9.21 -10.62
CA ARG A 12 -6.00 -9.85 -9.94
C ARG A 12 -6.17 -9.93 -8.42
N VAL A 13 -6.72 -8.88 -7.79
CA VAL A 13 -7.08 -8.93 -6.36
C VAL A 13 -8.13 -10.01 -6.09
N GLY A 14 -9.10 -10.19 -7.00
CA GLY A 14 -10.09 -11.28 -6.92
C GLY A 14 -9.46 -12.67 -6.98
N GLU A 15 -8.46 -12.89 -7.84
CA GLU A 15 -7.70 -14.14 -7.92
C GLU A 15 -6.86 -14.41 -6.66
N LEU A 16 -6.35 -13.36 -6.03
CA LEU A 16 -5.57 -13.45 -4.79
C LEU A 16 -6.44 -13.65 -3.56
N TYR A 17 -7.77 -13.56 -3.63
CA TYR A 17 -8.67 -13.62 -2.48
C TYR A 17 -9.12 -15.06 -2.17
N PRO A 18 -9.23 -15.49 -0.89
CA PRO A 18 -8.92 -14.79 0.35
C PRO A 18 -7.47 -15.03 0.77
N GLY A 19 -6.52 -14.40 0.09
CA GLY A 19 -5.09 -14.62 0.32
C GLY A 19 -4.65 -14.32 1.74
N ASP A 20 -3.54 -14.93 2.13
CA ASP A 20 -2.92 -14.71 3.42
C ASP A 20 -2.48 -13.25 3.55
N VAL A 21 -2.96 -12.59 4.61
CA VAL A 21 -2.54 -11.23 4.98
C VAL A 21 -2.10 -11.21 6.44
N PRO A 22 -1.17 -10.32 6.83
CA PRO A 22 -0.74 -10.16 8.22
C PRO A 22 -1.91 -9.86 9.17
N VAL A 23 -1.82 -10.34 10.42
CA VAL A 23 -2.87 -10.15 11.45
C VAL A 23 -3.33 -8.69 11.58
N PRO A 24 -2.44 -7.66 11.63
CA PRO A 24 -2.90 -6.27 11.73
C PRO A 24 -3.81 -5.83 10.57
N VAL A 25 -3.56 -6.35 9.36
CA VAL A 25 -4.37 -6.07 8.17
C VAL A 25 -5.69 -6.85 8.22
N ALA A 26 -5.65 -8.11 8.68
CA ALA A 26 -6.84 -8.92 8.84
C ALA A 26 -7.80 -8.33 9.89
N ASP A 27 -7.27 -7.87 11.02
CA ASP A 27 -8.02 -7.26 12.12
C ASP A 27 -8.64 -5.91 11.74
N ALA A 28 -8.00 -5.17 10.83
CA ALA A 28 -8.55 -3.93 10.26
C ALA A 28 -9.71 -4.17 9.27
N GLY A 29 -9.97 -5.42 8.89
CA GLY A 29 -11.15 -5.83 8.13
C GLY A 29 -10.95 -5.88 6.61
N GLU A 30 -12.06 -6.12 5.91
CA GLU A 30 -12.07 -6.50 4.49
C GLU A 30 -11.48 -5.44 3.56
N ILE A 31 -11.73 -4.16 3.85
CA ILE A 31 -11.22 -3.07 3.00
C ILE A 31 -9.71 -2.93 3.11
N ALA A 32 -9.14 -3.12 4.31
CA ALA A 32 -7.69 -3.18 4.49
C ALA A 32 -7.07 -4.37 3.77
N ARG A 33 -7.69 -5.56 3.87
CA ARG A 33 -7.27 -6.75 3.10
C ARG A 33 -7.20 -6.47 1.60
N ARG A 34 -8.21 -5.83 1.02
CA ARG A 34 -8.21 -5.45 -0.40
C ARG A 34 -7.08 -4.50 -0.77
N GLY A 35 -6.78 -3.51 0.07
CA GLY A 35 -5.65 -2.61 -0.13
C GLY A 35 -4.30 -3.33 -0.11
N TYR A 36 -4.14 -4.27 0.82
CA TYR A 36 -2.94 -5.11 0.90
C TYR A 36 -2.74 -5.96 -0.36
N LEU A 37 -3.79 -6.70 -0.75
CA LEU A 37 -3.77 -7.54 -1.95
C LEU A 37 -3.62 -6.70 -3.23
N TRP A 38 -4.09 -5.46 -3.24
CA TRP A 38 -3.86 -4.53 -4.34
C TRP A 38 -2.38 -4.24 -4.52
N ARG A 39 -1.64 -3.98 -3.43
CA ARG A 39 -0.19 -3.77 -3.53
C ARG A 39 0.51 -5.01 -4.06
N VAL A 40 0.11 -6.21 -3.62
CA VAL A 40 0.61 -7.48 -4.17
C VAL A 40 0.34 -7.55 -5.68
N ALA A 41 -0.89 -7.29 -6.11
CA ALA A 41 -1.27 -7.28 -7.52
C ALA A 41 -0.45 -6.25 -8.34
N GLU A 42 -0.16 -5.06 -7.79
CA GLU A 42 0.72 -4.07 -8.44
C GLU A 42 2.13 -4.63 -8.65
N THR A 43 2.74 -5.23 -7.62
CA THR A 43 4.13 -5.76 -7.69
C THR A 43 4.28 -6.92 -8.68
N GLU A 44 3.25 -7.74 -8.83
CA GLU A 44 3.21 -8.82 -9.83
C GLU A 44 3.02 -8.27 -11.24
N THR A 45 2.16 -7.26 -11.39
CA THR A 45 1.72 -6.73 -12.69
C THR A 45 2.73 -5.74 -13.30
N PHE A 46 3.33 -4.87 -12.48
CA PHE A 46 4.15 -3.77 -12.95
C PHE A 46 5.59 -3.90 -12.46
N ALA A 47 6.54 -3.99 -13.40
CA ALA A 47 7.97 -4.06 -13.06
C ALA A 47 8.42 -2.87 -12.19
N ALA A 48 7.92 -1.66 -12.50
CA ALA A 48 8.21 -0.46 -11.71
C ALA A 48 7.75 -0.56 -10.25
N ALA A 49 6.67 -1.31 -9.96
CA ALA A 49 6.15 -1.47 -8.61
C ALA A 49 7.05 -2.32 -7.70
N ARG A 50 8.02 -3.06 -8.25
CA ARG A 50 8.93 -3.92 -7.47
C ARG A 50 10.05 -3.15 -6.77
N ALA A 51 10.24 -1.88 -7.11
CA ALA A 51 11.17 -1.01 -6.40
C ALA A 51 10.63 -0.65 -5.02
N PRO A 52 11.49 -0.53 -3.99
CA PRO A 52 11.07 -0.06 -2.67
C PRO A 52 10.55 1.37 -2.77
N THR A 53 9.59 1.72 -1.91
CA THR A 53 9.07 3.09 -1.84
C THR A 53 10.16 4.01 -1.28
N PRO A 54 10.55 5.09 -1.99
CA PRO A 54 11.59 6.01 -1.52
C PRO A 54 11.26 6.62 -0.16
N GLY A 55 12.24 6.69 0.74
CA GLY A 55 12.10 7.30 2.08
C GLY A 55 11.35 6.46 3.10
N LEU A 56 10.74 5.33 2.70
CA LEU A 56 10.01 4.45 3.60
C LEU A 56 10.94 3.62 4.50
N PRO A 57 12.05 3.02 3.98
CA PRO A 57 12.99 2.26 4.81
C PRO A 57 13.58 3.07 5.96
N GLU A 58 13.83 4.37 5.78
CA GLU A 58 14.40 5.25 6.81
C GLU A 58 13.38 5.55 7.92
N ARG A 59 12.10 5.69 7.56
CA ARG A 59 11.02 6.01 8.50
C ARG A 59 10.60 4.83 9.37
N LEU A 60 10.85 3.60 8.94
CA LEU A 60 10.52 2.38 9.70
C LEU A 60 11.38 2.16 10.97
N HIS A 61 12.24 3.10 11.35
CA HIS A 61 12.90 3.08 12.65
C HIS A 61 12.81 4.48 13.23
N PRO A 62 12.05 4.69 14.32
CA PRO A 62 11.73 3.72 15.38
C PRO A 62 10.31 3.09 15.36
N ILE A 63 9.48 3.38 14.35
CA ILE A 63 8.05 2.98 14.34
C ILE A 63 7.79 1.66 13.62
N THR A 64 6.76 0.94 14.03
CA THR A 64 6.36 -0.32 13.38
C THR A 64 5.72 -0.06 12.01
N ALA A 65 5.70 -1.09 11.15
CA ALA A 65 5.02 -1.03 9.85
C ALA A 65 3.54 -0.64 9.98
N GLY A 66 2.85 -1.15 11.00
CA GLY A 66 1.44 -0.83 11.25
C GLY A 66 1.24 0.64 11.63
N GLU A 67 2.07 1.18 12.51
CA GLU A 67 2.01 2.59 12.93
C GLU A 67 2.29 3.53 11.76
N LEU A 68 3.38 3.30 11.01
CA LEU A 68 3.72 4.12 9.85
C LEU A 68 2.65 4.05 8.76
N ALA A 69 2.14 2.85 8.44
CA ALA A 69 1.09 2.68 7.45
C ALA A 69 -0.18 3.44 7.83
N ARG A 70 -0.53 3.46 9.12
CA ARG A 70 -1.70 4.19 9.63
C ARG A 70 -1.50 5.70 9.55
N GLU A 71 -0.36 6.20 10.03
CA GLU A 71 0.01 7.62 9.94
C GLU A 71 -0.10 8.14 8.51
N LEU A 72 0.47 7.40 7.56
CA LEU A 72 0.46 7.73 6.14
C LEU A 72 -0.94 7.66 5.53
N ALA A 73 -1.73 6.64 5.88
CA ALA A 73 -3.11 6.49 5.39
C ALA A 73 -4.02 7.64 5.88
N ASP A 74 -3.83 8.08 7.12
CA ASP A 74 -4.62 9.17 7.72
C ASP A 74 -4.25 10.54 7.13
N ALA A 75 -2.97 10.74 6.80
CA ALA A 75 -2.46 11.95 6.18
C ALA A 75 -2.88 12.12 4.71
N GLU A 76 -3.11 11.03 3.98
CA GLU A 76 -3.46 11.11 2.56
C GLU A 76 -4.86 11.70 2.34
N PRO A 77 -5.01 12.69 1.43
CA PRO A 77 -6.33 13.25 1.10
C PRO A 77 -7.34 12.18 0.65
N LEU A 78 -8.59 12.31 1.09
CA LEU A 78 -9.68 11.41 0.66
C LEU A 78 -10.03 11.56 -0.83
N GLY A 79 -9.79 12.76 -1.38
CA GLY A 79 -9.97 13.04 -2.80
C GLY A 79 -8.98 12.32 -3.71
N ARG A 80 -9.05 12.65 -5.01
CA ARG A 80 -8.02 12.25 -5.97
C ARG A 80 -6.71 12.93 -5.56
N PRO A 81 -5.60 12.17 -5.40
CA PRO A 81 -4.34 12.75 -4.96
C PRO A 81 -3.73 13.62 -6.07
N ASP A 82 -3.24 14.80 -5.69
CA ASP A 82 -2.49 15.71 -6.56
C ASP A 82 -0.99 15.34 -6.54
N PRO A 83 -0.35 15.10 -7.70
CA PRO A 83 1.09 14.79 -7.74
C PRO A 83 2.00 15.92 -7.22
N GLY A 84 1.50 17.16 -7.13
CA GLY A 84 2.24 18.29 -6.55
C GLY A 84 2.08 18.44 -5.03
N ASP A 85 1.17 17.67 -4.41
CA ASP A 85 0.91 17.76 -2.97
C ASP A 85 1.85 16.82 -2.18
N PRO A 86 2.73 17.36 -1.30
CA PRO A 86 3.65 16.56 -0.50
C PRO A 86 2.93 15.61 0.48
N GLY A 87 1.64 15.80 0.76
CA GLY A 87 0.81 14.91 1.57
C GLY A 87 0.34 13.63 0.85
N THR A 88 0.68 13.44 -0.43
CA THR A 88 0.18 12.31 -1.25
C THR A 88 1.21 11.19 -1.37
N ILE A 89 1.30 10.33 -0.35
CA ILE A 89 2.26 9.21 -0.36
C ILE A 89 2.00 8.25 -1.54
N THR A 90 0.76 8.08 -1.98
CA THR A 90 0.47 7.21 -3.14
C THR A 90 1.06 7.70 -4.46
N TRP A 91 1.59 8.92 -4.58
CA TRP A 91 2.36 9.32 -5.76
C TRP A 91 3.84 8.96 -5.67
N THR A 92 4.37 8.79 -4.46
CA THR A 92 5.78 8.41 -4.26
C THR A 92 6.01 6.91 -4.37
N VAL A 93 4.96 6.10 -4.15
CA VAL A 93 5.04 4.64 -4.28
C VAL A 93 5.25 4.25 -5.75
N PRO A 94 6.32 3.52 -6.10
CA PRO A 94 6.58 3.07 -7.47
C PRO A 94 5.42 2.21 -8.02
N GLY A 95 5.10 2.37 -9.31
CA GLY A 95 4.03 1.62 -9.97
C GLY A 95 3.10 2.49 -10.83
N PRO A 96 1.79 2.19 -10.88
CA PRO A 96 0.85 2.82 -11.82
C PRO A 96 0.41 4.25 -11.44
N GLY A 97 0.78 4.73 -10.25
CA GLY A 97 0.57 6.11 -9.78
C GLY A 97 -0.65 6.30 -8.86
N GLY A 98 -0.68 7.44 -8.16
CA GLY A 98 -1.65 7.71 -7.10
C GLY A 98 -3.11 7.77 -7.59
N HIS A 99 -3.34 8.22 -8.82
CA HIS A 99 -4.67 8.23 -9.41
C HIS A 99 -5.25 6.82 -9.61
N VAL A 100 -4.44 5.84 -10.03
CA VAL A 100 -4.88 4.44 -10.17
C VAL A 100 -5.26 3.87 -8.81
N ARG A 101 -4.49 4.17 -7.76
CA ARG A 101 -4.76 3.73 -6.39
C ARG A 101 -6.02 4.38 -5.81
N HIS A 102 -6.27 5.65 -6.13
CA HIS A 102 -7.51 6.32 -5.76
C HIS A 102 -8.75 5.60 -6.32
N TYR A 103 -8.77 5.34 -7.63
CA TYR A 103 -9.90 4.65 -8.25
C TYR A 103 -9.97 3.17 -7.87
N GLY A 104 -8.82 2.51 -7.66
CA GLY A 104 -8.75 1.15 -7.11
C GLY A 104 -9.36 1.03 -5.72
N ALA A 105 -9.12 2.01 -4.84
CA ALA A 105 -9.75 2.07 -3.53
C ALA A 105 -11.28 2.24 -3.63
N LEU A 106 -11.76 3.16 -4.47
CA LEU A 106 -13.19 3.38 -4.68
C LEU A 106 -13.88 2.12 -5.23
N ALA A 107 -13.29 1.49 -6.24
CA ALA A 107 -13.83 0.27 -6.83
C ALA A 107 -13.77 -0.93 -5.85
N SER A 108 -12.76 -0.98 -4.97
CA SER A 108 -12.70 -1.98 -3.90
C SER A 108 -13.82 -1.82 -2.87
N ILE A 109 -14.16 -0.57 -2.52
CA ILE A 109 -15.26 -0.24 -1.61
C ILE A 109 -16.61 -0.61 -2.25
N GLU A 110 -16.80 -0.26 -3.52
CA GLU A 110 -18.00 -0.60 -4.28
C GLU A 110 -18.16 -2.13 -4.43
N ALA A 111 -17.08 -2.85 -4.75
CA ALA A 111 -17.10 -4.31 -4.85
C ALA A 111 -17.41 -5.01 -3.51
N ALA A 112 -17.18 -4.34 -2.38
CA ALA A 112 -17.58 -4.82 -1.05
C ALA A 112 -19.03 -4.47 -0.70
N GLY A 113 -19.78 -3.81 -1.60
CA GLY A 113 -21.17 -3.37 -1.36
C GLY A 113 -21.26 -2.17 -0.41
N LEU A 114 -20.19 -1.39 -0.28
CA LEU A 114 -20.09 -0.24 0.62
C LEU A 114 -20.12 1.07 -0.16
N ALA A 115 -20.48 2.17 0.51
CA ALA A 115 -20.57 3.51 -0.10
C ALA A 115 -19.79 4.60 0.65
N ASP A 116 -19.21 4.27 1.82
CA ASP A 116 -18.47 5.25 2.62
C ASP A 116 -17.07 5.48 2.06
N ARG A 117 -16.84 6.67 1.52
CA ARG A 117 -15.53 7.07 0.97
C ARG A 117 -14.45 7.22 2.05
N ALA A 118 -14.80 7.35 3.33
CA ALA A 118 -13.83 7.37 4.41
C ALA A 118 -13.07 6.04 4.52
N LEU A 119 -13.67 4.93 4.06
CA LEU A 119 -13.04 3.61 3.97
C LEU A 119 -11.81 3.58 3.05
N LYS A 120 -11.59 4.62 2.22
CA LYS A 120 -10.33 4.80 1.49
C LYS A 120 -9.13 4.74 2.45
N ARG A 121 -9.25 5.22 3.69
CA ARG A 121 -8.16 5.15 4.68
C ARG A 121 -7.84 3.73 5.11
N GLU A 122 -8.86 2.88 5.30
CA GLU A 122 -8.62 1.46 5.60
C GLU A 122 -7.96 0.75 4.43
N TRP A 123 -8.38 1.07 3.21
CA TRP A 123 -7.76 0.54 2.01
C TRP A 123 -6.29 0.98 1.91
N LEU A 124 -6.02 2.27 2.12
CA LEU A 124 -4.67 2.83 2.13
C LEU A 124 -3.82 2.22 3.23
N TYR A 125 -4.38 1.98 4.42
CA TYR A 125 -3.66 1.30 5.50
C TYR A 125 -3.14 -0.07 5.06
N GLY A 126 -3.99 -0.92 4.49
CA GLY A 126 -3.55 -2.23 4.00
C GLY A 126 -2.52 -2.14 2.87
N PHE A 127 -2.74 -1.21 1.92
CA PHE A 127 -1.80 -0.95 0.82
C PHE A 127 -0.43 -0.51 1.32
N LEU A 128 -0.39 0.46 2.25
CA LEU A 128 0.83 1.02 2.81
C LEU A 128 1.51 0.07 3.79
N TYR A 129 0.76 -0.80 4.47
CA TYR A 129 1.33 -1.87 5.29
C TYR A 129 2.21 -2.77 4.44
N ARG A 130 1.71 -3.19 3.27
CA ARG A 130 2.50 -4.01 2.35
C ARG A 130 3.76 -3.27 1.85
N CYS A 131 3.64 -1.98 1.53
CA CYS A 131 4.81 -1.15 1.18
C CYS A 131 5.84 -1.10 2.32
N CYS A 132 5.39 -1.04 3.57
CA CYS A 132 6.25 -1.06 4.76
C CYS A 132 6.97 -2.40 4.93
N GLU A 133 6.29 -3.53 4.70
CA GLU A 133 6.93 -4.85 4.73
C GLU A 133 8.04 -4.97 3.68
N GLU A 134 7.76 -4.51 2.45
CA GLU A 134 8.73 -4.48 1.35
C GLU A 134 9.96 -3.64 1.70
N ALA A 135 9.75 -2.47 2.32
CA ALA A 135 10.81 -1.59 2.75
C ALA A 135 11.64 -2.17 3.92
N GLY A 136 11.00 -2.85 4.87
CA GLY A 136 11.68 -3.54 5.98
C GLY A 136 12.58 -4.68 5.51
N GLN A 137 12.16 -5.40 4.47
CA GLN A 137 12.95 -6.47 3.84
C GLN A 137 14.15 -5.95 3.03
N ALA A 138 14.06 -4.71 2.53
CA ALA A 138 15.10 -4.09 1.71
C ALA A 138 16.26 -3.48 2.53
N ARG A 139 16.17 -3.44 3.87
CA ARG A 139 17.29 -2.96 4.70
C ARG A 139 18.46 -3.94 4.62
N PRO A 140 19.70 -3.47 4.34
CA PRO A 140 20.87 -4.29 4.58
C PRO A 140 20.93 -4.61 6.07
N VAL A 141 21.15 -5.88 6.40
CA VAL A 141 21.55 -6.29 7.76
C VAL A 141 22.84 -5.51 8.04
N GLU A 142 22.86 -4.65 9.06
CA GLU A 142 24.13 -4.11 9.54
C GLU A 142 24.97 -5.32 9.98
N GLU A 143 25.96 -5.69 9.16
CA GLU A 143 26.98 -6.65 9.56
C GLU A 143 27.58 -6.14 10.87
N GLY A 144 27.35 -6.92 11.94
CA GLY A 144 27.85 -6.62 13.26
C GLY A 144 29.33 -6.27 13.17
N LYS A 145 29.68 -5.06 13.59
CA LYS A 145 31.04 -4.68 13.92
C LYS A 145 31.59 -5.73 14.90
N ALA A 146 32.34 -6.70 14.37
CA ALA A 146 33.29 -7.45 15.17
C ALA A 146 34.39 -6.47 15.57
N THR A 147 34.22 -5.82 16.72
CA THR A 147 35.30 -5.16 17.43
C THR A 147 36.28 -6.24 17.87
N SER A 148 37.39 -6.40 17.14
CA SER A 148 38.64 -6.89 17.72
C SER A 148 39.26 -5.76 18.54
N PRO A 149 39.70 -6.07 19.76
CA PRO A 149 41.14 -6.17 19.98
C PRO A 149 41.59 -7.56 20.40
#